data_AF-A0A1M5DI30-F1
#
_entry.id   AF-A0A1M5DI30-F1
#
_cell.length_a   1.000
_cell.length_b   1.000
_cell.length_c   1.000
_cell.angle_alpha   90.00
_cell.angle_beta   90.00
_cell.angle_gamma   90.00
#
_symmetry.space_group_name_H-M   'P 1'
#
loop_
_entity.id
_entity.type
_entity.pdbx_description
1 polymer ?
#
loop_
_entity_poly.entity_id
_entity_poly.type
_entity_poly.pdbx_seq_one_letter_code
_entity_poly.pdbx_strand_id
1 'polypeptide(L)' 'EAICKYLEVRFPESSRSLQAEIKRITDVVVLDKIINKIYTANSLDEAAAIVREATESKGRFS' A
#
# COMPACT_ATOMS: atom_id res chain seq x y z
N GLU A 1 -9.33 4.31 -2.28
CA GLU A 1 -9.50 5.04 -0.99
C GLU A 1 -9.42 4.16 0.26
N ALA A 2 -10.01 2.95 0.28
CA ALA A 2 -10.02 2.08 1.45
C ALA A 2 -8.63 1.86 2.10
N ILE A 3 -7.59 1.67 1.30
CA ILE A 3 -6.20 1.50 1.77
C ILE A 3 -5.71 2.75 2.53
N CYS A 4 -5.92 3.95 1.98
CA CYS A 4 -5.52 5.20 2.65
C CYS A 4 -6.26 5.38 3.97
N LYS A 5 -7.56 5.08 4.01
CA LYS A 5 -8.37 5.18 5.22
C LYS A 5 -7.92 4.19 6.29
N TYR A 6 -7.56 2.96 5.89
CA TYR A 6 -6.99 1.97 6.80
C TYR A 6 -5.66 2.48 7.40
N LEU A 7 -4.78 2.99 6.56
CA LEU A 7 -3.49 3.54 6.98
C LEU A 7 -3.65 4.76 7.90
N GLU A 8 -4.62 5.63 7.66
CA GLU A 8 -4.92 6.78 8.53
C GLU A 8 -5.39 6.33 9.93
N VAL A 9 -6.22 5.28 10.01
CA VAL A 9 -6.70 4.74 11.29
C VAL A 9 -5.59 4.02 12.06
N ARG A 10 -4.75 3.23 11.37
CA ARG A 10 -3.68 2.45 12.00
C ARG A 10 -2.41 3.25 12.27
N PHE A 11 -2.06 4.16 11.37
CA PHE A 11 -0.78 4.88 11.31
C PHE A 11 -1.02 6.34 10.91
N PRO A 12 -1.59 7.19 11.79
CA PRO A 12 -2.17 8.49 11.44
C PRO A 12 -1.23 9.42 10.65
N GLU A 13 -0.44 10.29 11.29
CA GLU A 13 0.40 11.24 10.54
C GLU A 13 1.54 10.54 9.79
N SER A 14 2.02 9.41 10.32
CA SER A 14 3.14 8.66 9.74
C SER A 14 2.80 8.07 8.38
N SER A 15 1.54 7.74 8.10
CA SER A 15 1.17 7.14 6.80
C SER A 15 0.95 8.12 5.66
N ARG A 16 0.96 9.44 5.90
CA ARG A 16 0.68 10.43 4.83
C ARG A 16 1.58 10.25 3.59
N SER A 17 2.86 9.97 3.80
CA SER A 17 3.80 9.70 2.71
C SER A 17 3.41 8.45 1.91
N LEU A 18 3.09 7.36 2.61
CA LEU A 18 2.68 6.09 1.99
C LEU A 18 1.33 6.21 1.27
N GLN A 19 0.38 6.96 1.84
CA GLN A 19 -0.89 7.27 1.21
C GLN A 19 -0.71 8.04 -0.10
N ALA A 20 0.23 8.99 -0.15
CA ALA A 20 0.54 9.72 -1.38
C ALA A 20 1.13 8.80 -2.46
N GLU A 21 1.97 7.83 -2.08
CA GLU A 21 2.46 6.80 -3.02
C GLU A 21 1.33 5.92 -3.55
N ILE A 22 0.46 5.41 -2.67
CA ILE A 22 -0.68 4.59 -3.07
C ILE A 22 -1.61 5.36 -4.01
N LYS A 23 -1.82 6.66 -3.80
CA LYS A 23 -2.62 7.52 -4.70
C LYS A 23 -2.01 7.69 -6.09
N ARG A 24 -0.69 7.53 -6.24
CA ARG A 24 -0.03 7.54 -7.56
C ARG A 24 -0.21 6.21 -8.31
N ILE A 25 -0.59 5.14 -7.61
CA ILE A 25 -0.86 3.85 -8.22
C ILE A 25 -2.25 3.90 -8.86
N THR A 26 -2.28 3.93 -10.19
CA THR A 26 -3.52 3.88 -10.98
C THR A 26 -3.92 2.45 -11.36
N ASP A 27 -3.05 1.47 -11.09
CA ASP A 27 -3.27 0.08 -11.43
C ASP A 27 -4.10 -0.64 -10.38
N VAL A 28 -5.30 -1.07 -10.78
CA VAL A 28 -6.25 -1.78 -9.92
C VAL A 28 -5.70 -3.12 -9.42
N VAL A 29 -4.92 -3.85 -10.21
CA VAL A 29 -4.31 -5.13 -9.81
C VAL A 29 -3.28 -4.93 -8.70
N VAL A 30 -2.50 -3.86 -8.79
CA VAL A 30 -1.54 -3.48 -7.73
C VAL A 30 -2.30 -3.08 -6.47
N LEU A 31 -3.33 -2.23 -6.59
CA LEU A 31 -4.15 -1.82 -5.46
C LEU A 31 -4.85 -3.01 -4.77
N ASP A 32 -5.32 -3.99 -5.54
CA ASP A 32 -5.97 -5.19 -5.01
C ASP A 32 -4.98 -6.06 -4.20
N LYS A 33 -3.74 -6.22 -4.69
CA LYS A 33 -2.68 -6.91 -3.95
C LYS A 33 -2.34 -6.20 -2.64
N ILE A 34 -2.29 -4.86 -2.68
CA ILE A 34 -2.01 -4.06 -1.49
C ILE A 34 -3.13 -4.27 -0.48
N ILE A 35 -4.40 -4.08 -0.85
CA ILE A 35 -5.49 -4.18 0.12
C ILE A 35 -5.62 -5.59 0.71
N ASN A 36 -5.34 -6.65 -0.05
CA ASN A 36 -5.37 -8.01 0.49
C ASN A 36 -4.28 -8.27 1.56
N LYS A 37 -3.15 -7.57 1.48
CA LYS A 37 -2.01 -7.76 2.41
C LYS A 37 -1.92 -6.68 3.48
N ILE A 38 -2.42 -5.46 3.23
CA ILE A 38 -2.19 -4.30 4.12
C ILE A 38 -2.71 -4.52 5.54
N TYR A 39 -3.74 -5.36 5.70
CA TYR A 39 -4.30 -5.73 7.00
C TYR A 39 -3.35 -6.56 7.87
N THR A 40 -2.36 -7.23 7.28
CA THR A 40 -1.36 -8.02 8.01
C THR A 40 -0.18 -7.19 8.49
N ALA A 41 -0.03 -5.95 7.99
CA ALA A 41 1.04 -5.05 8.43
C ALA A 41 0.80 -4.59 9.87
N ASN A 42 1.75 -4.86 10.76
CA ASN A 42 1.72 -4.35 12.13
C ASN A 42 2.43 -3.01 12.27
N SER A 43 3.27 -2.66 11.29
CA SER A 43 4.02 -1.40 11.25
C SER A 43 3.89 -0.70 9.89
N LEU A 44 4.17 0.61 9.87
CA LEU A 44 4.19 1.38 8.64
C LEU A 44 5.25 0.86 7.66
N ASP A 45 6.39 0.39 8.17
CA ASP A 45 7.46 -0.22 7.37
C ASP A 45 6.97 -1.47 6.63
N GLU A 46 6.26 -2.37 7.32
CA GLU A 46 5.63 -3.54 6.70
C GLU A 46 4.59 -3.12 5.65
N ALA A 47 3.78 -2.11 5.95
CA ALA A 47 2.81 -1.56 5.00
C ALA A 47 3.51 -1.01 3.75
N ALA A 48 4.63 -0.31 3.91
CA ALA A 48 5.43 0.21 2.81
C ALA A 48 6.08 -0.91 2.00
N ALA A 49 6.59 -1.96 2.67
CA ALA A 49 7.14 -3.14 2.01
C ALA A 49 6.08 -3.85 1.15
N ILE A 50 4.86 -4.00 1.64
CA ILE A 50 3.73 -4.58 0.88
C ILE A 50 3.41 -3.74 -0.36
N VAL A 51 3.34 -2.41 -0.20
CA VAL A 51 3.09 -1.50 -1.32
C VAL A 51 4.18 -1.67 -2.37
N ARG A 52 5.44 -1.62 -1.95
CA ARG A 52 6.61 -1.78 -2.83
C ARG A 52 6.62 -3.14 -3.53
N GLU A 53 6.42 -4.23 -2.80
CA GLU A 53 6.33 -5.58 -3.38
C GLU A 53 5.22 -5.66 -4.43
N ALA A 54 4.08 -5.04 -4.18
CA ALA A 54 2.96 -5.05 -5.12
C ALA A 54 3.29 -4.30 -6.42
N THR A 55 3.99 -3.16 -6.34
CA THR A 55 4.46 -2.41 -7.51
C THR A 55 5.58 -3.13 -8.26
N GLU A 56 6.58 -3.67 -7.55
CA GLU A 56 7.71 -4.40 -8.15
C GLU A 56 7.30 -5.73 -8.77
N SER A 57 6.29 -6.42 -8.19
CA SER A 57 5.74 -7.66 -8.74
C SER A 57 5.13 -7.49 -10.13
N LYS A 58 4.76 -6.27 -10.54
CA LYS A 58 4.25 -6.02 -11.89
C LYS A 58 5.37 -6.05 -12.94
N GLY A 59 6.58 -5.63 -12.58
CA GLY A 59 7.74 -5.60 -13.49
C GLY A 59 8.32 -6.97 -13.84
N ARG A 60 7.99 -8.01 -13.07
CA ARG A 60 8.56 -9.36 -13.25
C ARG A 60 7.78 -10.25 -14.23
N PHE A 61 6.63 -9.78 -14.71
CA PHE A 61 5.79 -10.46 -15.71
C PHE A 61 5.67 -9.68 -17.03
N SER A 62 6.51 -8.65 -17.24
CA SER A 62 6.57 -7.90 -18.51
C SER A 62 7.74 -8.36 -19.37
#